data_AF-A0AAE0WI83-F1
#
_entry.id   AF-A0AAE0WI83-F1
#
_cell.length_a   1.000
_cell.length_b   1.000
_cell.length_c   1.000
_cell.angle_alpha   90.00
_cell.angle_beta   90.00
_cell.angle_gamma   90.00
#
_symmetry.space_group_name_H-M   'P 1'
#
loop_
_entity.id
_entity.type
_entity.pdbx_description
1 polymer ?
#
loop_
_entity_poly.entity_id
_entity_poly.type
_entity_poly.pdbx_seq_one_letter_code
_entity_poly.pdbx_strand_id
1 'polypeptide(L)'
;MVFLATVRAIVAEWTDAVLDRARNHTKESQKADLVDHGVKIAVICALTFDVDDANLGTILSCPRAAAILIRCAMVVQRSRAVDMAGKTYSALLMFRVHQLFHRAYPLLSRNQEGLNNAIASSWPAFTPSAIGWAEASPGADHWMTTLSTPAGGHVPLRIHYNLLSGELLVNGKPFDQTPKKYLRDLLYRKLFGVSPLDVVPVTSPPGLSYAASRCIEGCSVYLGVSDDADTDQHHVIVRAVKGEHTYETIPAQLFTEELPAHFVDDYVHWYDVERDVVHFRPREAPWDDTSPLQWLLQPAGSGLQWRCSRGETYLLGLKSTTCKAITTLLAPLAEERDMRHVVRDGILHIDLPRLHLEFSIDQRSSCMRSRDFPGYVVDSDQRLGTLIGFRHKLLLRQIAGRRRKILIPEANVSYHKTTDHVEVVVLTSEIDRFQVLEIDETLGRLVENGSLEGMIFLAYLHALTSFVLPDTFTTRSGTEQALNILTSAATRSFSCLTQRAADLLGQIARLSPRRKYYPRHKHAMQQVTWDDQLSFFSQQDQLCTAVSGIFSHARLKLAQVDFDKEDLYQRGLSRTAMFRISGFGAEDQLLQQDRVYKARD
;
A
#
# COMPACT_ATOMS: atom_id res chain seq x y z
N MET A 1 -31.29 11.67 49.29
CA MET A 1 -30.80 12.68 48.32
C MET A 1 -29.27 12.70 48.18
N VAL A 2 -28.49 12.78 49.28
CA VAL A 2 -27.01 12.82 49.22
C VAL A 2 -26.40 11.60 48.51
N PHE A 3 -26.88 10.38 48.81
CA PHE A 3 -26.41 9.15 48.17
C PHE A 3 -26.57 9.18 46.62
N LEU A 4 -27.76 9.55 46.12
CA LEU A 4 -28.00 9.63 44.67
C LEU A 4 -27.18 10.74 44.00
N ALA A 5 -26.89 11.83 44.69
CA ALA A 5 -26.01 12.88 44.16
C ALA A 5 -24.57 12.38 43.98
N THR A 6 -24.05 11.60 44.93
CA THR A 6 -22.74 10.94 44.82
C THR A 6 -22.72 9.92 43.69
N VAL A 7 -23.77 9.09 43.57
CA VAL A 7 -23.90 8.11 42.48
C VAL A 7 -23.92 8.81 41.12
N ARG A 8 -24.67 9.90 40.96
CA ARG A 8 -24.72 10.67 39.70
C ARG A 8 -23.35 11.17 39.26
N ALA A 9 -22.56 11.71 40.20
CA ALA A 9 -21.21 12.19 39.91
C ALA A 9 -20.30 11.05 39.44
N ILE A 10 -20.28 9.92 40.17
CA ILE A 10 -19.44 8.76 39.83
C ILE A 10 -19.85 8.16 38.48
N VAL A 11 -21.14 7.98 38.24
CA VAL A 11 -21.65 7.38 36.99
C VAL A 11 -21.41 8.29 35.79
N ALA A 12 -21.50 9.62 35.97
CA ALA A 12 -21.11 10.58 34.94
C ALA A 12 -19.61 10.47 34.59
N GLU A 13 -18.73 10.40 35.59
CA GLU A 13 -17.30 10.19 35.38
C GLU A 13 -16.99 8.85 34.68
N TRP A 14 -17.71 7.79 35.04
CA TRP A 14 -17.57 6.49 34.37
C TRP A 14 -18.03 6.52 32.91
N THR A 15 -19.12 7.24 32.62
CA THR A 15 -19.59 7.44 31.24
C THR A 15 -18.48 8.08 30.41
N ASP A 16 -17.81 9.09 30.98
CA ASP A 16 -16.75 9.83 30.31
C ASP A 16 -15.51 8.96 30.08
N ALA A 17 -15.07 8.24 31.12
CA ALA A 17 -13.94 7.34 31.02
C ALA A 17 -14.16 6.22 29.98
N VAL A 18 -15.38 5.66 29.90
CA VAL A 18 -15.72 4.61 28.94
C VAL A 18 -15.77 5.16 27.51
N LEU A 19 -16.38 6.33 27.31
CA LEU A 19 -16.46 6.96 25.98
C LEU A 19 -15.08 7.44 25.50
N ASP A 20 -14.24 7.97 26.37
CA ASP A 20 -12.87 8.35 26.04
C ASP A 20 -12.01 7.12 25.72
N ARG A 21 -12.20 6.02 26.46
CA ARG A 21 -11.57 4.74 26.11
C ARG A 21 -12.06 4.20 24.75
N ALA A 22 -13.35 4.32 24.45
CA ALA A 22 -13.90 3.92 23.14
C ALA A 22 -13.28 4.70 21.99
N ARG A 23 -13.02 6.00 22.19
CA ARG A 23 -12.37 6.88 21.19
C ARG A 23 -10.92 6.50 20.93
N ASN A 24 -10.19 6.09 21.96
CA ASN A 24 -8.77 5.74 21.87
C ASN A 24 -8.52 4.29 21.41
N HIS A 25 -9.55 3.46 21.28
CA HIS A 25 -9.43 2.10 20.77
C HIS A 25 -9.38 2.07 19.23
N THR A 26 -8.44 1.31 18.68
CA THR A 26 -8.24 1.15 17.23
C THR A 26 -9.12 0.07 16.60
N LYS A 27 -9.63 -0.89 17.39
CA LYS A 27 -10.49 -1.99 16.90
C LYS A 27 -11.97 -1.59 16.91
N GLU A 28 -12.61 -1.64 15.74
CA GLU A 28 -13.99 -1.21 15.53
C GLU A 28 -15.03 -2.00 16.36
N SER A 29 -14.86 -3.33 16.48
CA SER A 29 -15.77 -4.17 17.29
C SER A 29 -15.72 -3.80 18.78
N GLN A 30 -14.51 -3.64 19.33
CA GLN A 30 -14.33 -3.25 20.73
C GLN A 30 -14.81 -1.81 20.98
N LYS A 31 -14.65 -0.92 20.00
CA LYS A 31 -15.17 0.44 20.07
C LYS A 31 -16.69 0.48 20.10
N ALA A 32 -17.36 -0.29 19.23
CA ALA A 32 -18.81 -0.40 19.23
C ALA A 32 -19.35 -0.94 20.56
N ASP A 33 -18.70 -1.97 21.12
CA ASP A 33 -19.05 -2.50 22.44
C ASP A 33 -18.88 -1.46 23.54
N LEU A 34 -17.78 -0.72 23.57
CA LEU A 34 -17.55 0.33 24.57
C LEU A 34 -18.54 1.48 24.45
N VAL A 35 -18.92 1.88 23.24
CA VAL A 35 -19.97 2.89 23.02
C VAL A 35 -21.32 2.38 23.54
N ASP A 36 -21.71 1.14 23.24
CA ASP A 36 -22.94 0.53 23.78
C ASP A 36 -22.95 0.48 25.32
N HIS A 37 -21.83 0.13 25.94
CA HIS A 37 -21.70 0.18 27.40
C HIS A 37 -21.80 1.62 27.95
N GLY A 38 -21.13 2.59 27.31
CA GLY A 38 -21.22 4.00 27.69
C GLY A 38 -22.67 4.53 27.65
N VAL A 39 -23.43 4.14 26.63
CA VAL A 39 -24.86 4.51 26.49
C VAL A 39 -25.70 3.92 27.60
N LYS A 40 -25.49 2.64 27.94
CA LYS A 40 -26.19 2.00 29.06
C LYS A 40 -25.91 2.70 30.38
N ILE A 41 -24.65 3.07 30.62
CA ILE A 41 -24.25 3.82 31.82
C ILE A 41 -24.94 5.19 31.84
N ALA A 42 -24.99 5.90 30.70
CA ALA A 42 -25.68 7.18 30.57
C ALA A 42 -27.20 7.07 30.83
N VAL A 43 -27.85 6.01 30.33
CA VAL A 43 -29.27 5.72 30.59
C VAL A 43 -29.51 5.47 32.07
N ILE A 44 -28.66 4.67 32.72
CA ILE A 44 -28.74 4.43 34.18
C ILE A 44 -28.56 5.74 34.95
N CYS A 45 -27.60 6.57 34.54
CA CYS A 45 -27.37 7.89 35.13
C CYS A 45 -28.61 8.78 35.04
N ALA A 46 -29.21 8.87 33.85
CA ALA A 46 -30.44 9.64 33.63
C ALA A 46 -31.58 9.13 34.52
N LEU A 47 -31.78 7.81 34.63
CA LEU A 47 -32.83 7.22 35.47
C LEU A 47 -32.66 7.49 36.97
N THR A 48 -31.47 7.86 37.45
CA THR A 48 -31.32 8.31 38.84
C THR A 48 -32.06 9.62 39.14
N PHE A 49 -32.44 10.37 38.11
CA PHE A 49 -33.26 11.58 38.22
C PHE A 49 -34.76 11.31 38.15
N ASP A 50 -35.19 10.05 37.94
CA ASP A 50 -36.60 9.64 37.97
C ASP A 50 -37.12 9.57 39.41
N VAL A 51 -37.26 10.74 40.03
CA VAL A 51 -37.83 10.98 41.37
C VAL A 51 -39.14 11.78 41.24
N ASP A 52 -39.88 12.02 42.31
CA ASP A 52 -41.07 12.88 42.31
C ASP A 52 -40.75 14.33 41.87
N ASP A 53 -41.77 15.04 41.37
CA ASP A 53 -41.60 16.36 40.74
C ASP A 53 -41.04 17.43 41.69
N ALA A 54 -41.37 17.37 42.99
CA ALA A 54 -40.87 18.31 43.98
C ALA A 54 -39.35 18.15 44.16
N ASN A 55 -38.89 16.91 44.35
CA ASN A 55 -37.47 16.60 44.46
C ASN A 55 -36.71 16.85 43.14
N LEU A 56 -37.35 16.58 41.99
CA LEU A 56 -36.77 16.85 40.66
C LEU A 56 -36.49 18.35 40.46
N GLY A 57 -37.44 19.21 40.84
CA GLY A 57 -37.27 20.67 40.82
C GLY A 57 -36.10 21.15 41.67
N THR A 58 -35.95 20.65 42.88
CA THR A 58 -34.82 20.99 43.77
C THR A 58 -33.48 20.53 43.21
N ILE A 59 -33.42 19.32 42.62
CA ILE A 59 -32.19 18.79 42.02
C ILE A 59 -31.77 19.61 40.80
N LEU A 60 -32.68 19.86 39.87
CA LEU A 60 -32.39 20.53 38.59
C LEU A 60 -32.16 22.03 38.75
N SER A 61 -32.48 22.61 39.91
CA SER A 61 -32.04 23.96 40.28
C SER A 61 -30.51 24.06 40.43
N CYS A 62 -29.82 22.94 40.71
CA CYS A 62 -28.36 22.89 40.76
C CYS A 62 -27.78 22.78 39.34
N PRO A 63 -26.93 23.74 38.90
CA PRO A 63 -26.33 23.73 37.56
C PRO A 63 -25.56 22.45 37.23
N ARG A 64 -24.82 21.90 38.21
CA ARG A 64 -24.05 20.66 38.02
C ARG A 64 -24.94 19.45 37.76
N ALA A 65 -26.07 19.36 38.46
CA ALA A 65 -27.01 18.24 38.30
C ALA A 65 -27.77 18.35 36.97
N ALA A 66 -28.18 19.56 36.57
CA ALA A 66 -28.76 19.83 35.27
C ALA A 66 -27.78 19.48 34.13
N ALA A 67 -26.51 19.86 34.26
CA ALA A 67 -25.49 19.55 33.25
C ALA A 67 -25.29 18.05 33.03
N ILE A 68 -25.31 17.24 34.11
CA ILE A 68 -25.21 15.77 34.03
C ILE A 68 -26.38 15.20 33.23
N LEU A 69 -27.62 15.62 33.53
CA LEU A 69 -28.81 15.11 32.84
C LEU A 69 -28.83 15.49 31.36
N ILE A 70 -28.49 16.74 31.04
CA ILE A 70 -28.37 17.26 29.65
C ILE A 70 -27.30 16.47 28.88
N ARG A 71 -26.14 16.21 29.50
CA ARG A 71 -25.07 15.38 28.90
C ARG A 71 -25.53 13.95 28.64
N CYS A 72 -26.26 13.34 29.58
CA CYS A 72 -26.82 12.00 29.37
C CYS A 72 -27.77 11.97 28.17
N ALA A 73 -28.61 13.00 28.01
CA ALA A 73 -29.48 13.13 26.83
C ALA A 73 -28.68 13.19 25.52
N MET A 74 -27.59 13.97 25.48
CA MET A 74 -26.72 14.09 24.32
C MET A 74 -26.05 12.75 23.94
N VAL A 75 -25.53 12.02 24.93
CA VAL A 75 -24.90 10.70 24.72
C VAL A 75 -25.93 9.70 24.18
N VAL A 76 -27.10 9.63 24.80
CA VAL A 76 -28.19 8.74 24.38
C VAL A 76 -28.64 9.05 22.97
N GLN A 77 -28.84 10.33 22.63
CA GLN A 77 -29.29 10.74 21.30
C GLN A 77 -28.29 10.38 20.21
N ARG A 78 -26.98 10.61 20.42
CA ARG A 78 -25.94 10.27 19.44
C ARG A 78 -25.88 8.78 19.12
N SER A 79 -26.19 7.94 20.10
CA SER A 79 -26.13 6.49 19.94
C SER A 79 -27.42 5.85 19.42
N ARG A 80 -28.51 6.61 19.26
CA ARG A 80 -29.74 6.12 18.59
C ARG A 80 -29.56 5.78 17.11
N ALA A 81 -28.44 6.20 16.51
CA ALA A 81 -28.02 5.75 15.18
C ALA A 81 -27.50 4.30 15.17
N VAL A 82 -27.18 3.72 16.34
CA VAL A 82 -26.81 2.31 16.50
C VAL A 82 -28.07 1.55 16.91
N ASP A 83 -28.53 0.68 16.02
CA ASP A 83 -29.83 0.03 16.07
C ASP A 83 -30.03 -0.79 17.37
N MET A 84 -30.73 -0.19 18.34
CA MET A 84 -31.13 -0.83 19.60
C MET A 84 -32.35 -1.75 19.43
N ALA A 85 -32.80 -2.00 18.19
CA ALA A 85 -34.05 -2.67 17.85
C ALA A 85 -34.15 -4.17 18.23
N GLY A 86 -33.16 -4.73 18.93
CA GLY A 86 -33.14 -6.17 19.26
C GLY A 86 -33.53 -6.56 20.70
N LYS A 87 -33.67 -5.64 21.67
CA LYS A 87 -33.76 -6.00 23.11
C LYS A 87 -34.87 -5.24 23.85
N THR A 88 -35.94 -5.94 24.22
CA THR A 88 -37.15 -5.42 24.89
C THR A 88 -36.86 -4.61 26.17
N TYR A 89 -35.81 -4.98 26.93
CA TYR A 89 -35.42 -4.28 28.16
C TYR A 89 -34.84 -2.87 27.90
N SER A 90 -34.01 -2.71 26.87
CA SER A 90 -33.42 -1.41 26.51
C SER A 90 -34.50 -0.42 26.05
N ALA A 91 -35.51 -0.90 25.32
CA ALA A 91 -36.65 -0.09 24.89
C ALA A 91 -37.46 0.47 26.07
N LEU A 92 -37.69 -0.35 27.12
CA LEU A 92 -38.39 0.07 28.33
C LEU A 92 -37.60 1.13 29.11
N LEU A 93 -36.29 0.95 29.29
CA LEU A 93 -35.45 1.95 29.95
C LEU A 93 -35.44 3.27 29.17
N MET A 94 -35.34 3.20 27.85
CA MET A 94 -35.41 4.38 26.98
C MET A 94 -36.74 5.11 27.10
N PHE A 95 -37.86 4.38 27.17
CA PHE A 95 -39.18 4.97 27.36
C PHE A 95 -39.27 5.75 28.68
N ARG A 96 -38.76 5.17 29.77
CA ARG A 96 -38.69 5.86 31.08
C ARG A 96 -37.84 7.12 31.03
N VAL A 97 -36.70 7.08 30.34
CA VAL A 97 -35.86 8.27 30.12
C VAL A 97 -36.59 9.36 29.33
N HIS A 98 -37.41 9.00 28.33
CA HIS A 98 -38.23 9.98 27.59
C HIS A 98 -39.28 10.64 28.47
N GLN A 99 -39.96 9.85 29.31
CA GLN A 99 -40.93 10.39 30.27
C GLN A 99 -40.26 11.36 31.26
N LEU A 100 -39.05 11.02 31.72
CA LEU A 100 -38.25 11.90 32.57
C LEU A 100 -37.92 13.21 31.86
N PHE A 101 -37.46 13.19 30.60
CA PHE A 101 -37.17 14.44 29.87
C PHE A 101 -38.41 15.30 29.67
N HIS A 102 -39.58 14.70 29.45
CA HIS A 102 -40.84 15.44 29.34
C HIS A 102 -41.24 16.13 30.65
N ARG A 103 -40.85 15.58 31.81
CA ARG A 103 -41.05 16.20 33.13
C ARG A 103 -39.97 17.23 33.46
N ALA A 104 -38.74 16.99 33.00
CA ALA A 104 -37.57 17.80 33.32
C ALA A 104 -37.41 19.05 32.43
N TYR A 105 -37.86 19.03 31.17
CA TYR A 105 -37.58 20.10 30.20
C TYR A 105 -38.00 21.51 30.66
N PRO A 106 -39.15 21.74 31.35
CA PRO A 106 -39.54 23.09 31.77
C PRO A 106 -38.66 23.63 32.90
N LEU A 107 -37.99 22.73 33.64
CA LEU A 107 -37.03 23.06 34.69
C LEU A 107 -35.65 23.32 34.09
N LEU A 108 -35.25 22.52 33.09
CA LEU A 108 -33.97 22.66 32.39
C LEU A 108 -33.89 23.94 31.55
N SER A 109 -34.99 24.38 30.93
CA SER A 109 -35.02 25.62 30.13
C SER A 109 -34.67 26.87 30.96
N ARG A 110 -34.89 26.82 32.28
CA ARG A 110 -34.56 27.89 33.24
C ARG A 110 -33.11 27.84 33.71
N ASN A 111 -32.40 26.73 33.51
CA ASN A 111 -31.04 26.52 34.00
C ASN A 111 -29.98 26.78 32.92
N GLN A 112 -29.72 28.07 32.70
CA GLN A 112 -28.78 28.61 31.73
C GLN A 112 -27.35 28.07 31.93
N GLU A 113 -26.90 28.02 33.18
CA GLU A 113 -25.55 27.57 33.54
C GLU A 113 -25.39 26.06 33.33
N GLY A 114 -26.42 25.27 33.61
CA GLY A 114 -26.45 23.83 33.34
C GLY A 114 -26.32 23.50 31.85
N LEU A 115 -27.02 24.25 30.97
CA LEU A 115 -26.90 24.12 29.52
C LEU A 115 -25.49 24.46 29.04
N ASN A 116 -24.93 25.57 29.52
CA ASN A 116 -23.56 25.98 29.17
C ASN A 116 -22.53 24.93 29.58
N ASN A 117 -22.60 24.44 30.83
CA ASN A 117 -21.67 23.46 31.37
C ASN A 117 -21.74 22.12 30.62
N ALA A 118 -22.94 21.65 30.27
CA ALA A 118 -23.11 20.40 29.52
C ALA A 118 -22.48 20.48 28.12
N ILE A 119 -22.72 21.57 27.39
CA ILE A 119 -22.19 21.74 26.03
C ILE A 119 -20.69 21.97 26.07
N ALA A 120 -20.16 22.82 26.97
CA ALA A 120 -18.72 23.04 27.14
C ALA A 120 -17.98 21.73 27.46
N SER A 121 -18.60 20.84 28.24
CA SER A 121 -18.02 19.53 28.57
C SER A 121 -17.94 18.58 27.36
N SER A 122 -18.85 18.73 26.39
CA SER A 122 -18.88 17.92 25.16
C SER A 122 -18.05 18.54 24.04
N TRP A 123 -18.04 19.87 23.96
CA TRP A 123 -17.35 20.71 22.98
C TRP A 123 -16.54 21.78 23.71
N PRO A 124 -15.26 21.51 24.04
CA PRO A 124 -14.43 22.43 24.83
C PRO A 124 -14.20 23.81 24.19
N ALA A 125 -14.32 23.92 22.87
CA ALA A 125 -14.20 25.20 22.16
C ALA A 125 -15.51 26.03 22.18
N PHE A 126 -16.58 25.54 22.81
CA PHE A 126 -17.80 26.31 23.02
C PHE A 126 -17.59 27.39 24.08
N THR A 127 -17.82 28.63 23.67
CA THR A 127 -17.84 29.81 24.53
C THR A 127 -19.27 30.37 24.60
N PRO A 128 -19.89 30.41 25.79
CA PRO A 128 -21.25 30.89 25.94
C PRO A 128 -21.35 32.39 25.62
N SER A 129 -22.48 32.80 25.05
CA SER A 129 -22.82 34.21 24.85
C SER A 129 -23.35 34.86 26.12
N ALA A 130 -23.06 36.16 26.28
CA ALA A 130 -23.63 37.01 27.32
C ALA A 130 -25.16 37.16 27.21
N ILE A 131 -25.75 36.88 26.04
CA ILE A 131 -27.19 36.97 25.76
C ILE A 131 -27.95 35.77 26.38
N GLY A 132 -27.27 34.66 26.67
CA GLY A 132 -27.87 33.45 27.23
C GLY A 132 -28.74 32.66 26.23
N TRP A 133 -29.47 31.68 26.74
CA TRP A 133 -30.38 30.81 26.01
C TRP A 133 -31.80 31.37 26.00
N ALA A 134 -32.43 31.37 24.83
CA ALA A 134 -33.84 31.73 24.63
C ALA A 134 -34.60 30.60 23.94
N GLU A 135 -35.92 30.61 23.99
CA GLU A 135 -36.75 29.69 23.21
C GLU A 135 -36.62 29.99 21.70
N ALA A 136 -36.50 28.95 20.87
CA ALA A 136 -36.23 29.12 19.45
C ALA A 136 -37.41 29.73 18.66
N SER A 137 -38.65 29.41 19.06
CA SER A 137 -39.86 30.00 18.49
C SER A 137 -41.06 29.89 19.44
N PRO A 138 -42.04 30.81 19.34
CA PRO A 138 -43.29 30.73 20.10
C PRO A 138 -44.12 29.54 19.58
N GLY A 139 -43.95 28.38 20.22
CA GLY A 139 -44.52 27.09 19.80
C GLY A 139 -43.53 25.92 19.88
N ALA A 140 -42.24 26.19 20.08
CA ALA A 140 -41.19 25.20 20.28
C ALA A 140 -40.41 25.48 21.58
N ASP A 141 -41.14 25.47 22.70
CA ASP A 141 -40.64 25.68 24.08
C ASP A 141 -39.55 24.67 24.52
N HIS A 142 -39.48 23.53 23.84
CA HIS A 142 -38.49 22.48 24.04
C HIS A 142 -37.17 22.71 23.27
N TRP A 143 -37.11 23.69 22.36
CA TRP A 143 -35.88 24.07 21.65
C TRP A 143 -35.30 25.36 22.23
N MET A 144 -34.11 25.25 22.81
CA MET A 144 -33.35 26.39 23.31
C MET A 144 -32.33 26.83 22.25
N THR A 145 -32.22 28.13 21.99
CA THR A 145 -31.24 28.71 21.08
C THR A 145 -30.31 29.69 21.80
N THR A 146 -29.03 29.67 21.45
CA THR A 146 -28.05 30.67 21.86
C THR A 146 -27.09 30.98 20.71
N LEU A 147 -26.30 32.04 20.85
CA LEU A 147 -25.17 32.33 19.98
C LEU A 147 -23.87 31.98 20.71
N SER A 148 -22.87 31.48 20.00
CA SER A 148 -21.52 31.37 20.56
C SER A 148 -20.82 32.73 20.50
N THR A 149 -19.94 33.01 21.46
CA THR A 149 -19.03 34.18 21.37
C THR A 149 -17.81 33.79 20.54
N PRO A 150 -17.54 34.41 19.39
CA PRO A 150 -16.40 34.04 18.59
C PRO A 150 -15.09 34.42 19.31
N ALA A 151 -14.22 33.43 19.53
CA ALA A 151 -12.81 33.72 19.79
C ALA A 151 -12.15 34.12 18.45
N GLY A 152 -11.40 35.22 18.41
CA GLY A 152 -10.50 35.52 17.26
C GLY A 152 -11.17 35.87 15.92
N GLY A 153 -12.28 36.60 15.89
CA GLY A 153 -12.82 37.19 14.64
C GLY A 153 -13.67 36.25 13.77
N HIS A 154 -14.04 35.07 14.28
CA HIS A 154 -14.97 34.16 13.60
C HIS A 154 -16.44 34.65 13.66
N VAL A 155 -17.30 34.10 12.80
CA VAL A 155 -18.74 34.40 12.81
C VAL A 155 -19.40 33.70 14.00
N PRO A 156 -20.27 34.35 14.79
CA PRO A 156 -21.00 33.71 15.88
C PRO A 156 -21.83 32.53 15.34
N LEU A 157 -21.69 31.36 15.97
CA LEU A 157 -22.42 30.15 15.60
C LEU A 157 -23.75 30.11 16.36
N ARG A 158 -24.84 29.79 15.67
CA ARG A 158 -26.15 29.60 16.30
C ARG A 158 -26.30 28.17 16.77
N ILE A 159 -26.52 27.98 18.06
CA ILE A 159 -26.64 26.67 18.67
C ILE A 159 -28.09 26.46 19.07
N HIS A 160 -28.68 25.34 18.67
CA HIS A 160 -29.99 24.90 19.13
C HIS A 160 -29.84 23.60 19.91
N TYR A 161 -30.52 23.50 21.04
CA TYR A 161 -30.56 22.28 21.85
C TYR A 161 -32.01 21.89 22.12
N ASN A 162 -32.34 20.64 21.83
CA ASN A 162 -33.66 20.07 22.11
C ASN A 162 -33.64 19.41 23.50
N LEU A 163 -34.40 19.98 24.43
CA LEU A 163 -34.48 19.50 25.81
C LEU A 163 -35.21 18.15 25.95
N LEU A 164 -36.00 17.74 24.96
CA LEU A 164 -36.74 16.46 24.95
C LEU A 164 -35.92 15.33 24.31
N SER A 165 -35.32 15.60 23.15
CA SER A 165 -34.55 14.58 22.41
C SER A 165 -33.08 14.53 22.79
N GLY A 166 -32.52 15.60 23.36
CA GLY A 166 -31.08 15.74 23.61
C GLY A 166 -30.27 16.11 22.35
N GLU A 167 -30.94 16.46 21.25
CA GLU A 167 -30.31 16.82 19.99
C GLU A 167 -29.65 18.20 20.07
N LEU A 168 -28.39 18.28 19.64
CA LEU A 168 -27.60 19.51 19.58
C LEU A 168 -27.34 19.85 18.11
N LEU A 169 -27.83 21.00 17.66
CA LEU A 169 -27.63 21.53 16.31
C LEU A 169 -26.74 22.78 16.37
N VAL A 170 -25.77 22.87 15.46
CA VAL A 170 -24.96 24.08 15.24
C VAL A 170 -25.23 24.56 13.81
N ASN A 171 -25.67 25.82 13.67
CA ASN A 171 -26.16 26.41 12.42
C ASN A 171 -27.19 25.52 11.68
N GLY A 172 -28.08 24.85 12.43
CA GLY A 172 -29.12 23.99 11.87
C GLY A 172 -28.66 22.61 11.39
N LYS A 173 -27.38 22.26 11.58
CA LYS A 173 -26.83 20.94 11.29
C LYS A 173 -26.47 20.21 12.60
N PRO A 174 -26.61 18.88 12.66
CA PRO A 174 -26.36 18.14 13.89
C PRO A 174 -24.88 18.18 14.29
N PHE A 175 -24.63 18.28 15.60
CA PHE A 175 -23.35 17.92 16.18
C PHE A 175 -23.23 16.41 16.10
N ASP A 176 -22.43 15.92 15.16
CA ASP A 176 -22.43 14.49 14.80
C ASP A 176 -21.02 14.02 14.43
N GLN A 177 -20.93 12.72 14.14
CA GLN A 177 -19.76 12.08 13.60
C GLN A 177 -19.46 12.55 12.18
N THR A 178 -18.19 12.46 11.79
CA THR A 178 -17.75 12.73 10.42
C THR A 178 -18.61 11.97 9.40
N PRO A 179 -19.17 12.65 8.39
CA PRO A 179 -19.99 11.99 7.38
C PRO A 179 -19.25 10.85 6.68
N LYS A 180 -19.97 9.79 6.32
CA LYS A 180 -19.41 8.57 5.70
C LYS A 180 -18.56 8.82 4.45
N LYS A 181 -18.78 9.93 3.74
CA LYS A 181 -17.96 10.33 2.59
C LYS A 181 -16.50 10.57 2.96
N TYR A 182 -16.22 11.17 4.13
CA TYR A 182 -14.86 11.39 4.61
C TYR A 182 -14.20 10.10 5.07
N LEU A 183 -14.96 9.19 5.70
CA LEU A 183 -14.44 7.91 6.22
C LEU A 183 -13.93 6.96 5.12
N ARG A 184 -14.33 7.19 3.86
CA ARG A 184 -13.88 6.41 2.69
C ARG A 184 -12.59 6.94 2.09
N ASP A 185 -12.24 8.19 2.37
CA ASP A 185 -11.08 8.87 1.81
C ASP A 185 -9.76 8.34 2.40
N LEU A 186 -8.73 8.24 1.56
CA LEU A 186 -7.43 7.70 1.95
C LEU A 186 -6.65 8.65 2.86
N LEU A 187 -6.69 9.97 2.62
CA LEU A 187 -6.03 10.98 3.45
C LEU A 187 -6.66 10.98 4.84
N TYR A 188 -7.99 10.94 4.92
CA TYR A 188 -8.69 10.86 6.20
C TYR A 188 -8.24 9.63 7.01
N ARG A 189 -8.16 8.47 6.37
CA ARG A 189 -7.70 7.23 7.01
C ARG A 189 -6.23 7.27 7.41
N LYS A 190 -5.37 7.95 6.64
CA LYS A 190 -3.96 8.15 7.01
C LYS A 190 -3.83 9.03 8.26
N LEU A 191 -4.66 10.06 8.40
CA LEU A 191 -4.59 11.03 9.50
C LEU A 191 -5.28 10.61 10.79
N PHE A 192 -6.47 9.99 10.67
CA PHE A 192 -7.36 9.71 11.81
C PHE A 192 -7.72 8.22 11.94
N GLY A 193 -7.25 7.38 11.02
CA GLY A 193 -7.61 5.97 10.96
C GLY A 193 -9.05 5.74 10.49
N VAL A 194 -9.62 4.62 10.92
CA VAL A 194 -11.00 4.22 10.55
C VAL A 194 -12.05 4.87 11.47
N SER A 195 -11.61 5.59 12.49
CA SER A 195 -12.47 6.14 13.54
C SER A 195 -13.12 7.45 13.10
N PRO A 196 -14.45 7.60 13.23
CA PRO A 196 -15.09 8.89 13.03
C PRO A 196 -14.68 9.87 14.13
N LEU A 197 -14.58 11.14 13.74
CA LEU A 197 -14.35 12.27 14.62
C LEU A 197 -15.68 12.93 14.97
N ASP A 198 -15.81 13.39 16.21
CA ASP A 198 -16.90 14.28 16.62
C ASP A 198 -16.66 15.66 16.00
N VAL A 199 -17.52 16.08 15.06
CA VAL A 199 -17.35 17.31 14.28
C VAL A 199 -18.49 18.31 14.46
N VAL A 200 -18.15 19.58 14.28
CA VAL A 200 -19.04 20.72 14.31
C VAL A 200 -19.06 21.38 12.94
N PRO A 201 -20.22 21.68 12.36
CA PRO A 201 -20.32 22.41 11.10
C PRO A 201 -19.75 23.84 11.25
N VAL A 202 -18.93 24.26 10.28
CA VAL A 202 -18.35 25.61 10.25
C VAL A 202 -18.63 26.29 8.92
N THR A 203 -18.61 27.62 8.94
CA THR A 203 -18.81 28.48 7.75
C THR A 203 -17.54 29.25 7.38
N SER A 204 -16.54 29.28 8.28
CA SER A 204 -15.25 29.92 8.08
C SER A 204 -14.16 29.04 8.70
N PRO A 205 -13.03 28.79 8.02
CA PRO A 205 -12.61 29.34 6.70
C PRO A 205 -13.43 28.82 5.50
N PRO A 206 -13.48 29.57 4.37
CA PRO A 206 -14.18 29.13 3.17
C PRO A 206 -13.56 27.85 2.60
N GLY A 207 -14.38 26.97 2.04
CA GLY A 207 -13.96 25.65 1.53
C GLY A 207 -13.92 24.53 2.59
N LEU A 208 -14.04 24.88 3.88
CA LEU A 208 -14.09 23.91 4.98
C LEU A 208 -15.52 23.82 5.52
N SER A 209 -16.00 22.59 5.73
CA SER A 209 -17.38 22.32 6.12
C SER A 209 -17.54 21.93 7.59
N TYR A 210 -16.48 21.37 8.19
CA TYR A 210 -16.52 20.82 9.54
C TYR A 210 -15.24 21.19 10.31
N ALA A 211 -15.35 21.32 11.63
CA ALA A 211 -14.24 21.41 12.57
C ALA A 211 -14.31 20.24 13.55
N ALA A 212 -13.18 19.68 13.94
CA ALA A 212 -13.12 18.73 15.04
C ALA A 212 -13.53 19.42 16.34
N SER A 213 -14.37 18.76 17.12
CA SER A 213 -14.86 19.31 18.40
C SER A 213 -13.76 19.47 19.46
N ARG A 214 -12.61 18.81 19.28
CA ARG A 214 -11.47 18.83 20.20
C ARG A 214 -10.18 18.98 19.40
N CYS A 215 -9.14 19.48 20.07
CA CYS A 215 -7.80 19.53 19.49
C CYS A 215 -7.24 18.11 19.34
N ILE A 216 -6.51 17.89 18.26
CA ILE A 216 -5.81 16.64 17.94
C ILE A 216 -4.32 16.97 17.93
N GLU A 217 -3.53 16.33 18.80
CA GLU A 217 -2.08 16.62 18.96
C GLU A 217 -1.79 18.13 19.13
N GLY A 218 -2.64 18.82 19.90
CA GLY A 218 -2.53 20.27 20.15
C GLY A 218 -3.02 21.16 18.99
N CYS A 219 -3.52 20.58 17.90
CA CYS A 219 -3.99 21.31 16.72
C CYS A 219 -5.52 21.40 16.67
N SER A 220 -6.06 22.56 16.30
CA SER A 220 -7.45 22.72 15.89
C SER A 220 -7.62 22.25 14.45
N VAL A 221 -8.42 21.22 14.22
CA VAL A 221 -8.54 20.55 12.91
C VAL A 221 -9.84 20.91 12.22
N TYR A 222 -9.76 21.22 10.93
CA TYR A 222 -10.89 21.54 10.06
C TYR A 222 -10.87 20.62 8.84
N LEU A 223 -12.06 20.22 8.37
CA LEU A 223 -12.27 19.29 7.27
C LEU A 223 -13.13 19.94 6.18
N GLY A 224 -12.63 19.87 4.95
CA GLY A 224 -13.32 20.31 3.75
C GLY A 224 -13.34 19.20 2.70
N VAL A 225 -14.18 19.40 1.70
CA VAL A 225 -14.07 18.67 0.43
C VAL A 225 -13.85 19.74 -0.61
N SER A 226 -12.81 19.56 -1.42
CA SER A 226 -12.64 20.32 -2.63
C SER A 226 -13.09 19.48 -3.80
N ASP A 227 -13.89 20.09 -4.66
CA ASP A 227 -14.28 19.51 -5.93
C ASP A 227 -13.21 19.91 -6.94
N ASP A 228 -12.55 18.92 -7.55
CA ASP A 228 -11.67 19.18 -8.68
C ASP A 228 -12.54 19.40 -9.93
N ALA A 229 -12.49 20.62 -10.48
CA ALA A 229 -13.28 21.02 -11.63
C ALA A 229 -12.92 20.25 -12.91
N ASP A 230 -11.72 19.67 -12.98
CA ASP A 230 -11.23 18.98 -14.17
C ASP A 230 -11.43 17.44 -14.12
N THR A 231 -11.62 16.83 -12.95
CA THR A 231 -11.60 15.37 -12.81
C THR A 231 -12.85 14.73 -12.19
N ASP A 232 -13.89 15.50 -11.82
CA ASP A 232 -15.06 15.03 -11.05
C ASP A 232 -14.67 14.29 -9.75
N GLN A 233 -13.41 14.42 -9.30
CA GLN A 233 -12.91 13.79 -8.09
C GLN A 233 -13.06 14.75 -6.90
N HIS A 234 -13.62 14.21 -5.83
CA HIS A 234 -13.74 14.89 -4.55
C HIS A 234 -12.53 14.54 -3.69
N HIS A 235 -11.74 15.54 -3.31
CA HIS A 235 -10.60 15.35 -2.41
C HIS A 235 -10.89 15.93 -1.04
N VAL A 236 -10.63 15.14 0.01
CA VAL A 236 -10.71 15.64 1.38
C VAL A 236 -9.52 16.56 1.62
N ILE A 237 -9.78 17.77 2.11
CA ILE A 237 -8.77 18.70 2.56
C ILE A 237 -8.86 18.80 4.08
N VAL A 238 -7.71 18.70 4.75
CA VAL A 238 -7.58 18.89 6.19
C VAL A 238 -6.74 20.12 6.45
N ARG A 239 -7.24 21.03 7.27
CA ARG A 239 -6.50 22.19 7.78
C ARG A 239 -6.27 22.03 9.28
N ALA A 240 -5.04 22.20 9.73
CA ALA A 240 -4.66 22.14 11.13
C ALA A 240 -4.08 23.49 11.56
N VAL A 241 -4.60 24.05 12.65
CA VAL A 241 -4.12 25.31 13.22
C VAL A 241 -3.47 25.04 14.57
N LYS A 242 -2.19 25.41 14.72
CA LYS A 242 -1.41 25.23 15.94
C LYS A 242 -0.74 26.56 16.31
N GLY A 243 -1.33 27.27 17.28
CA GLY A 243 -0.91 28.63 17.60
C GLY A 243 -1.17 29.59 16.43
N GLU A 244 -0.12 30.25 15.94
CA GLU A 244 -0.19 31.15 14.78
C GLU A 244 0.10 30.45 13.44
N HIS A 245 0.42 29.15 13.45
CA HIS A 245 0.73 28.39 12.25
C HIS A 245 -0.49 27.63 11.71
N THR A 246 -0.68 27.72 10.39
CA THR A 246 -1.74 27.06 9.64
C THR A 246 -1.15 26.08 8.65
N TYR A 247 -1.53 24.81 8.80
CA TYR A 247 -1.12 23.73 7.92
C TYR A 247 -2.30 23.23 7.09
N GLU A 248 -2.12 23.05 5.79
CA GLU A 248 -3.14 22.51 4.88
C GLU A 248 -2.62 21.28 4.15
N THR A 249 -3.42 20.23 4.04
CA THR A 249 -2.97 19.02 3.35
C THR A 249 -2.99 19.19 1.84
N ILE A 250 -1.91 18.78 1.19
CA ILE A 250 -1.84 18.68 -0.28
C ILE A 250 -2.18 17.24 -0.71
N PRO A 251 -3.08 17.05 -1.71
CA PRO A 251 -3.34 15.73 -2.27
C PRO A 251 -2.07 15.08 -2.80
N ALA A 252 -1.76 13.87 -2.32
CA ALA A 252 -0.58 13.12 -2.72
C ALA A 252 -0.53 12.85 -4.24
N GLN A 253 -1.71 12.78 -4.88
CA GLN A 253 -1.87 12.56 -6.31
C GLN A 253 -1.13 13.61 -7.15
N LEU A 254 -1.02 14.86 -6.67
CA LEU A 254 -0.29 15.93 -7.35
C LEU A 254 1.21 15.63 -7.47
N PHE A 255 1.76 14.80 -6.59
CA PHE A 255 3.17 14.42 -6.61
C PHE A 255 3.46 13.13 -7.38
N THR A 256 2.43 12.44 -7.89
CA THR A 256 2.53 11.11 -8.52
C THR A 256 3.61 11.08 -9.61
N GLU A 257 3.58 12.05 -10.52
CA GLU A 257 4.52 12.13 -11.66
C GLU A 257 5.76 12.99 -11.37
N GLU A 258 5.88 13.53 -10.16
CA GLU A 258 6.95 14.46 -9.79
C GLU A 258 7.96 13.85 -8.81
N LEU A 259 7.51 12.96 -7.93
CA LEU A 259 8.30 12.38 -6.83
C LEU A 259 8.26 10.84 -6.83
N PRO A 260 9.31 10.17 -6.30
CA PRO A 260 9.29 8.72 -6.11
C PRO A 260 8.13 8.26 -5.23
N ALA A 261 7.63 7.04 -5.45
CA ALA A 261 6.45 6.48 -4.78
C ALA A 261 6.53 6.56 -3.25
N HIS A 262 7.70 6.26 -2.67
CA HIS A 262 7.94 6.40 -1.22
C HIS A 262 7.60 7.79 -0.68
N PHE A 263 7.90 8.87 -1.41
CA PHE A 263 7.57 10.24 -0.95
C PHE A 263 6.09 10.59 -1.11
N VAL A 264 5.35 9.83 -1.92
CA VAL A 264 3.93 10.03 -2.19
C VAL A 264 3.07 9.18 -1.24
N ASP A 265 3.45 7.92 -1.05
CA ASP A 265 2.64 6.92 -0.35
C ASP A 265 2.89 6.89 1.16
N ASP A 266 4.16 7.04 1.57
CA ASP A 266 4.57 6.87 2.97
C ASP A 266 4.57 8.18 3.77
N TYR A 267 4.20 9.30 3.13
CA TYR A 267 4.13 10.62 3.76
C TYR A 267 2.74 11.23 3.65
N VAL A 268 2.44 12.12 4.60
CA VAL A 268 1.38 13.12 4.54
C VAL A 268 2.01 14.48 4.27
N HIS A 269 1.53 15.16 3.24
CA HIS A 269 2.05 16.43 2.76
C HIS A 269 1.27 17.59 3.38
N TRP A 270 1.93 18.36 4.24
CA TRP A 270 1.37 19.52 4.92
C TRP A 270 1.98 20.81 4.36
N TYR A 271 1.18 21.68 3.78
CA TYR A 271 1.58 23.02 3.37
C TYR A 271 1.50 23.98 4.56
N ASP A 272 2.63 24.55 4.97
CA ASP A 272 2.73 25.64 5.95
C ASP A 272 2.46 26.96 5.23
N VAL A 273 1.30 27.56 5.53
CA VAL A 273 0.80 28.76 4.83
C VAL A 273 1.66 29.97 5.14
N GLU A 274 2.21 30.07 6.36
CA GLU A 274 3.00 31.23 6.77
C GLU A 274 4.43 31.18 6.22
N ARG A 275 5.00 29.98 6.05
CA ARG A 275 6.38 29.81 5.58
C ARG A 275 6.50 29.55 4.07
N ASP A 276 5.39 29.23 3.40
CA ASP A 276 5.36 28.80 1.99
C ASP A 276 6.23 27.54 1.76
N VAL A 277 5.98 26.50 2.56
CA VAL A 277 6.77 25.25 2.58
C VAL A 277 5.87 24.03 2.67
N VAL A 278 6.16 22.98 1.92
CA VAL A 278 5.51 21.67 2.11
C VAL A 278 6.37 20.77 2.99
N HIS A 279 5.78 20.36 4.10
CA HIS A 279 6.27 19.45 5.11
C HIS A 279 5.85 18.01 4.76
N PHE A 280 6.82 17.12 4.55
CA PHE A 280 6.57 15.70 4.33
C PHE A 280 6.64 15.01 5.70
N ARG A 281 5.49 14.72 6.33
CA ARG A 281 5.44 14.01 7.63
C ARG A 281 5.24 12.51 7.40
N PRO A 282 6.04 11.62 7.99
CA PRO A 282 5.84 10.18 7.85
C PRO A 282 4.44 9.76 8.25
N ARG A 283 3.88 8.75 7.58
CA ARG A 283 2.54 8.23 7.85
C ARG A 283 2.39 7.72 9.29
N GLU A 284 3.46 7.24 9.91
CA GLU A 284 3.47 6.75 11.30
C GLU A 284 3.35 7.88 12.33
N ALA A 285 3.76 9.10 11.96
CA ALA A 285 3.75 10.29 12.80
C ALA A 285 3.29 11.53 12.01
N PRO A 286 2.04 11.54 11.50
CA PRO A 286 1.60 12.55 10.54
C PRO A 286 1.35 13.93 11.18
N TRP A 287 1.35 14.01 12.52
CA TRP A 287 1.15 15.23 13.30
C TRP A 287 2.43 15.77 13.93
N ASP A 288 3.54 15.02 13.87
CA ASP A 288 4.81 15.44 14.47
C ASP A 288 5.45 16.57 13.67
N ASP A 289 5.51 17.75 14.28
CA ASP A 289 6.13 18.97 13.74
C ASP A 289 7.51 19.24 14.34
N THR A 290 8.01 18.38 15.23
CA THR A 290 9.26 18.58 15.96
C THR A 290 10.45 17.83 15.35
N SER A 291 10.19 16.88 14.45
CA SER A 291 11.24 16.06 13.86
C SER A 291 12.23 16.90 13.04
N PRO A 292 13.52 16.96 13.42
CA PRO A 292 14.54 17.69 12.68
C PRO A 292 14.94 16.99 11.37
N LEU A 293 14.46 15.76 11.15
CA LEU A 293 14.77 14.93 9.99
C LEU A 293 13.65 14.95 8.94
N GLN A 294 12.85 16.01 8.94
CA GLN A 294 11.74 16.14 8.01
C GLN A 294 12.22 16.58 6.61
N TRP A 295 11.60 16.02 5.57
CA TRP A 295 11.77 16.53 4.21
C TRP A 295 10.87 17.76 4.00
N LEU A 296 11.46 18.81 3.44
CA LEU A 296 10.82 20.09 3.17
C LEU A 296 10.92 20.40 1.68
N LEU A 297 9.81 20.77 1.06
CA LEU A 297 9.77 21.29 -0.30
C LEU A 297 9.53 22.80 -0.22
N GLN A 298 10.52 23.58 -0.66
CA GLN A 298 10.56 25.03 -0.52
C GLN A 298 10.86 25.72 -1.85
N PRO A 299 10.39 26.95 -2.09
CA PRO A 299 10.77 27.73 -3.27
C PRO A 299 12.29 27.96 -3.32
N ALA A 300 12.91 27.65 -4.45
CA ALA A 300 14.32 27.84 -4.71
C ALA A 300 14.53 29.18 -5.43
N GLY A 301 14.73 30.24 -4.65
CA GLY A 301 15.00 31.58 -5.19
C GLY A 301 13.77 32.26 -5.79
N SER A 302 13.97 33.22 -6.70
CA SER A 302 12.92 34.11 -7.22
C SER A 302 12.10 33.55 -8.39
N GLY A 303 12.02 32.23 -8.56
CA GLY A 303 11.35 31.58 -9.70
C GLY A 303 10.40 30.47 -9.28
N LEU A 304 9.77 29.81 -10.26
CA LEU A 304 8.83 28.67 -10.06
C LEU A 304 9.54 27.35 -9.70
N GLN A 305 10.81 27.40 -9.29
CA GLN A 305 11.58 26.20 -8.96
C GLN A 305 11.36 25.85 -7.51
N TRP A 306 11.05 24.59 -7.24
CA TRP A 306 10.94 24.06 -5.89
C TRP A 306 12.11 23.13 -5.59
N ARG A 307 12.58 23.14 -4.35
CA ARG A 307 13.66 22.29 -3.86
C ARG A 307 13.16 21.46 -2.70
N CYS A 308 13.28 20.15 -2.84
CA CYS A 308 13.00 19.21 -1.75
C CYS A 308 14.31 18.84 -1.05
N SER A 309 14.42 19.11 0.25
CA SER A 309 15.62 18.87 1.03
C SER A 309 15.34 18.45 2.47
N ARG A 310 16.33 17.79 3.07
CA ARG A 310 16.39 17.41 4.48
C ARG A 310 17.80 17.67 5.00
N GLY A 311 18.00 18.76 5.74
CA GLY A 311 19.34 19.24 6.08
C GLY A 311 20.17 19.48 4.81
N GLU A 312 21.38 18.92 4.73
CA GLU A 312 22.28 19.01 3.57
C GLU A 312 22.00 17.96 2.48
N THR A 313 20.85 17.29 2.57
CA THR A 313 20.43 16.26 1.63
C THR A 313 19.34 16.82 0.70
N TYR A 314 19.49 16.64 -0.61
CA TYR A 314 18.56 17.16 -1.63
C TYR A 314 17.98 16.01 -2.45
N LEU A 315 16.68 16.06 -2.73
CA LEU A 315 16.01 15.10 -3.62
C LEU A 315 16.15 15.57 -5.07
N LEU A 316 16.57 14.67 -5.96
CA LEU A 316 16.61 14.95 -7.39
C LEU A 316 15.22 14.73 -7.99
N GLY A 317 14.70 15.72 -8.72
CA GLY A 317 13.39 15.62 -9.36
C GLY A 317 13.38 14.59 -10.49
N LEU A 318 12.29 13.82 -10.60
CA LEU A 318 12.13 12.73 -11.59
C LEU A 318 12.26 13.24 -13.03
N LYS A 319 11.76 14.45 -13.30
CA LYS A 319 11.80 15.05 -14.64
C LYS A 319 13.18 15.54 -15.07
N SER A 320 14.18 15.53 -14.19
CA SER A 320 15.54 15.96 -14.52
C SER A 320 16.21 15.02 -15.54
N THR A 321 17.07 15.57 -16.39
CA THR A 321 17.79 14.79 -17.41
C THR A 321 18.69 13.72 -16.79
N THR A 322 19.35 14.05 -15.68
CA THR A 322 20.19 13.11 -14.92
C THR A 322 19.37 11.95 -14.36
N CYS A 323 18.19 12.24 -13.77
CA CYS A 323 17.30 11.20 -13.26
C CYS A 323 16.92 10.25 -14.41
N LYS A 324 16.33 10.78 -15.49
CA LYS A 324 15.94 9.98 -16.67
C LYS A 324 17.06 9.10 -17.23
N ALA A 325 18.30 9.59 -17.26
CA ALA A 325 19.45 8.81 -17.73
C ALA A 325 19.75 7.63 -16.79
N ILE A 326 19.73 7.86 -15.47
CA ILE A 326 19.91 6.81 -14.46
C ILE A 326 18.75 5.82 -14.52
N THR A 327 17.52 6.31 -14.60
CA THR A 327 16.33 5.47 -14.68
C THR A 327 16.38 4.57 -15.90
N THR A 328 16.77 5.09 -17.06
CA THR A 328 16.91 4.30 -18.30
C THR A 328 17.95 3.20 -18.14
N LEU A 329 19.06 3.49 -17.45
CA LEU A 329 20.13 2.52 -17.19
C LEU A 329 19.70 1.42 -16.20
N LEU A 330 18.88 1.75 -15.21
CA LEU A 330 18.40 0.84 -14.15
C LEU A 330 16.99 0.28 -14.40
N ALA A 331 16.33 0.68 -15.48
CA ALA A 331 15.04 0.17 -15.94
C ALA A 331 14.98 -1.37 -16.05
N PRO A 332 16.08 -2.08 -16.39
CA PRO A 332 16.09 -3.54 -16.33
C PRO A 332 15.77 -4.13 -14.95
N LEU A 333 15.97 -3.37 -13.86
CA LEU A 333 15.84 -3.83 -12.48
C LEU A 333 14.64 -3.22 -11.74
N ALA A 334 14.35 -1.94 -11.94
CA ALA A 334 13.28 -1.26 -11.22
C ALA A 334 12.60 -0.18 -12.07
N GLU A 335 11.38 0.19 -11.69
CA GLU A 335 10.64 1.29 -12.29
C GLU A 335 11.11 2.65 -11.74
N GLU A 336 10.88 3.74 -12.49
CA GLU A 336 11.30 5.09 -12.10
C GLU A 336 10.85 5.50 -10.70
N ARG A 337 9.61 5.16 -10.38
CA ARG A 337 8.95 5.58 -9.14
C ARG A 337 9.47 4.79 -7.93
N ASP A 338 10.09 3.64 -8.16
CA ASP A 338 10.69 2.79 -7.12
C ASP A 338 12.13 3.19 -6.78
N MET A 339 12.73 4.12 -7.53
CA MET A 339 14.10 4.59 -7.32
C MET A 339 14.12 5.88 -6.49
N ARG A 340 15.03 5.95 -5.52
CA ARG A 340 15.25 7.16 -4.71
C ARG A 340 16.57 7.81 -5.10
N HIS A 341 16.51 9.05 -5.57
CA HIS A 341 17.67 9.80 -6.04
C HIS A 341 17.97 10.98 -5.12
N VAL A 342 19.06 10.88 -4.37
CA VAL A 342 19.36 11.82 -3.29
C VAL A 342 20.79 12.33 -3.41
N VAL A 343 20.97 13.64 -3.43
CA VAL A 343 22.29 14.29 -3.42
C VAL A 343 22.67 14.66 -1.99
N ARG A 344 23.83 14.21 -1.52
CA ARG A 344 24.41 14.58 -0.21
C ARG A 344 25.90 14.78 -0.37
N ASP A 345 26.45 15.86 0.19
CA ASP A 345 27.89 16.16 0.15
C ASP A 345 28.49 16.15 -1.27
N GLY A 346 27.70 16.55 -2.26
CA GLY A 346 28.09 16.53 -3.69
C GLY A 346 28.08 15.15 -4.35
N ILE A 347 27.70 14.10 -3.63
CA ILE A 347 27.55 12.72 -4.12
C ILE A 347 26.07 12.44 -4.40
N LEU A 348 25.77 11.92 -5.57
CA LEU A 348 24.43 11.43 -5.91
C LEU A 348 24.29 9.97 -5.50
N HIS A 349 23.42 9.70 -4.53
CA HIS A 349 23.02 8.39 -4.08
C HIS A 349 21.75 7.95 -4.80
N ILE A 350 21.74 6.71 -5.27
CA ILE A 350 20.61 6.09 -5.96
C ILE A 350 20.30 4.81 -5.20
N ASP A 351 19.13 4.76 -4.57
CA ASP A 351 18.66 3.66 -3.76
C ASP A 351 17.48 2.98 -4.45
N LEU A 352 17.55 1.65 -4.59
CA LEU A 352 16.49 0.77 -5.06
C LEU A 352 16.04 -0.07 -3.86
N PRO A 353 15.13 0.45 -3.01
CA PRO A 353 14.89 -0.09 -1.67
C PRO A 353 14.38 -1.53 -1.70
N ARG A 354 13.54 -1.86 -2.68
CA ARG A 354 12.96 -3.20 -2.85
C ARG A 354 14.01 -4.27 -3.17
N LEU A 355 15.08 -3.89 -3.86
CA LEU A 355 16.15 -4.79 -4.25
C LEU A 355 17.33 -4.75 -3.28
N HIS A 356 17.29 -3.87 -2.28
CA HIS A 356 18.45 -3.59 -1.43
C HIS A 356 19.72 -3.31 -2.26
N LEU A 357 19.56 -2.50 -3.32
CA LEU A 357 20.66 -2.08 -4.19
C LEU A 357 20.90 -0.59 -4.04
N GLU A 358 22.14 -0.23 -3.72
CA GLU A 358 22.59 1.14 -3.58
C GLU A 358 23.72 1.45 -4.58
N PHE A 359 23.59 2.58 -5.25
CA PHE A 359 24.61 3.13 -6.13
C PHE A 359 24.97 4.55 -5.72
N SER A 360 26.17 4.99 -6.12
CA SER A 360 26.62 6.35 -5.93
C SER A 360 27.41 6.87 -7.11
N ILE A 361 27.19 8.13 -7.48
CA ILE A 361 27.94 8.87 -8.48
C ILE A 361 28.62 10.04 -7.78
N ASP A 362 29.95 10.09 -7.82
CA ASP A 362 30.71 11.19 -7.25
C ASP A 362 30.58 12.45 -8.10
N GLN A 363 30.80 13.60 -7.48
CA GLN A 363 30.84 14.87 -8.18
C GLN A 363 31.83 14.82 -9.35
N ARG A 364 31.40 15.28 -10.53
CA ARG A 364 32.19 15.30 -11.79
C ARG A 364 32.59 13.92 -12.32
N SER A 365 32.01 12.84 -11.81
CA SER A 365 32.16 11.50 -12.36
C SER A 365 30.93 11.09 -13.18
N SER A 366 31.13 10.29 -14.22
CA SER A 366 30.06 9.55 -14.91
C SER A 366 29.98 8.09 -14.45
N CYS A 367 30.84 7.67 -13.52
CA CYS A 367 30.90 6.29 -13.06
C CYS A 367 29.92 6.06 -11.91
N MET A 368 28.88 5.27 -12.16
CA MET A 368 27.95 4.82 -11.14
C MET A 368 28.54 3.64 -10.38
N ARG A 369 29.01 3.87 -9.16
CA ARG A 369 29.60 2.85 -8.28
C ARG A 369 28.52 2.10 -7.56
N SER A 370 28.64 0.78 -7.47
CA SER A 370 27.80 -0.02 -6.58
C SER A 370 28.34 0.01 -5.16
N ARG A 371 27.45 0.15 -4.17
CA ARG A 371 27.80 0.04 -2.75
C ARG A 371 27.74 -1.40 -2.25
N ASP A 372 26.83 -2.19 -2.79
CA ASP A 372 26.68 -3.62 -2.46
C ASP A 372 27.79 -4.49 -3.05
N PHE A 373 28.42 -4.02 -4.14
CA PHE A 373 29.59 -4.64 -4.75
C PHE A 373 30.79 -3.67 -4.72
N PRO A 374 31.49 -3.53 -3.58
CA PRO A 374 32.63 -2.63 -3.47
C PRO A 374 33.69 -2.88 -4.55
N GLY A 375 34.15 -1.78 -5.17
CA GLY A 375 35.12 -1.84 -6.25
C GLY A 375 34.53 -2.14 -7.64
N TYR A 376 33.20 -2.20 -7.76
CA TYR A 376 32.49 -2.33 -9.04
C TYR A 376 31.73 -1.05 -9.41
N VAL A 377 31.64 -0.80 -10.71
CA VAL A 377 30.80 0.24 -11.32
C VAL A 377 29.83 -0.40 -12.31
N VAL A 378 28.70 0.24 -12.59
CA VAL A 378 27.85 -0.17 -13.71
C VAL A 378 28.64 -0.03 -15.01
N ASP A 379 28.63 -1.11 -15.80
CA ASP A 379 29.39 -1.16 -17.03
C ASP A 379 28.75 -0.26 -18.09
N SER A 380 29.56 0.51 -18.80
CA SER A 380 29.10 1.27 -19.96
C SER A 380 28.70 0.35 -21.12
N ASP A 381 29.29 -0.84 -21.19
CA ASP A 381 28.88 -1.88 -22.15
C ASP A 381 27.98 -2.91 -21.45
N GLN A 382 26.68 -2.83 -21.70
CA GLN A 382 25.69 -3.77 -21.19
C GLN A 382 25.53 -5.02 -22.09
N ARG A 383 26.41 -5.23 -23.08
CA ARG A 383 26.41 -6.43 -23.93
C ARG A 383 27.15 -7.57 -23.22
N LEU A 384 26.48 -8.72 -23.18
CA LEU A 384 27.02 -9.95 -22.61
C LEU A 384 27.52 -10.93 -23.68
N GLY A 385 26.89 -10.97 -24.86
CA GLY A 385 27.19 -11.95 -25.92
C GLY A 385 26.57 -13.34 -25.71
N THR A 386 25.77 -13.51 -24.66
CA THR A 386 24.84 -14.64 -24.44
C THR A 386 23.57 -14.08 -23.77
N LEU A 387 22.52 -14.91 -23.65
CA LEU A 387 21.19 -14.46 -23.21
C LEU A 387 20.67 -13.31 -24.07
N ILE A 388 20.85 -13.45 -25.39
CA ILE A 388 20.45 -12.45 -26.39
C ILE A 388 18.92 -12.47 -26.48
N GLY A 389 18.29 -11.33 -26.20
CA GLY A 389 16.83 -11.20 -26.09
C GLY A 389 16.31 -11.11 -24.66
N PHE A 390 17.12 -11.48 -23.66
CA PHE A 390 16.76 -11.24 -22.25
C PHE A 390 16.99 -9.78 -21.86
N ARG A 391 15.93 -9.04 -21.53
CA ARG A 391 16.03 -7.58 -21.31
C ARG A 391 16.49 -7.19 -19.91
N HIS A 392 16.15 -7.98 -18.90
CA HIS A 392 16.31 -7.57 -17.50
C HIS A 392 17.63 -8.06 -16.93
N LYS A 393 18.72 -7.34 -17.17
CA LYS A 393 20.03 -7.64 -16.61
C LYS A 393 20.83 -6.37 -16.41
N LEU A 394 21.75 -6.39 -15.45
CA LEU A 394 22.69 -5.29 -15.22
C LEU A 394 24.12 -5.83 -15.10
N LEU A 395 25.01 -5.37 -15.98
CA LEU A 395 26.42 -5.70 -15.93
C LEU A 395 27.19 -4.68 -15.09
N LEU A 396 28.07 -5.21 -14.25
CA LEU A 396 29.01 -4.45 -13.43
C LEU A 396 30.43 -4.78 -13.86
N ARG A 397 31.33 -3.79 -13.84
CA ARG A 397 32.75 -3.94 -14.13
C ARG A 397 33.59 -3.50 -12.94
N GLN A 398 34.64 -4.26 -12.64
CA GLN A 398 35.59 -3.90 -11.60
C GLN A 398 36.39 -2.64 -12.00
N ILE A 399 36.60 -1.72 -11.06
CA ILE A 399 37.32 -0.46 -11.31
C ILE A 399 38.81 -0.72 -11.60
N ALA A 400 39.47 -1.48 -10.72
CA ALA A 400 40.92 -1.74 -10.78
C ALA A 400 41.29 -2.97 -11.62
N GLY A 401 40.33 -3.62 -12.29
CA GLY A 401 40.54 -4.90 -12.96
C GLY A 401 39.67 -5.07 -14.20
N ARG A 402 39.69 -6.29 -14.76
CA ARG A 402 38.88 -6.68 -15.93
C ARG A 402 37.72 -7.59 -15.58
N ARG A 403 37.51 -7.89 -14.28
CA ARG A 403 36.41 -8.75 -13.86
C ARG A 403 35.08 -8.05 -14.10
N ARG A 404 34.11 -8.80 -14.58
CA ARG A 404 32.74 -8.34 -14.78
C ARG A 404 31.78 -9.28 -14.06
N LYS A 405 30.72 -8.71 -13.52
CA LYS A 405 29.60 -9.45 -12.92
C LYS A 405 28.33 -9.11 -13.67
N ILE A 406 27.36 -10.00 -13.64
CA ILE A 406 26.01 -9.75 -14.11
C ILE A 406 25.02 -9.99 -12.98
N LEU A 407 24.08 -9.05 -12.83
CA LEU A 407 22.91 -9.17 -11.98
C LEU A 407 21.74 -9.65 -12.84
N ILE A 408 21.17 -10.81 -12.49
CA ILE A 408 20.02 -11.39 -13.17
C ILE A 408 18.86 -11.47 -12.16
N PRO A 409 17.78 -10.70 -12.34
CA PRO A 409 16.61 -10.75 -11.47
C PRO A 409 15.87 -12.07 -11.63
N GLU A 410 15.44 -12.64 -10.50
CA GLU A 410 14.69 -13.89 -10.48
C GLU A 410 13.20 -13.67 -10.22
N ALA A 411 12.46 -13.45 -11.29
CA ALA A 411 11.02 -13.28 -11.28
C ALA A 411 10.36 -14.20 -12.33
N ASN A 412 9.03 -14.17 -12.42
CA ASN A 412 8.33 -14.89 -13.46
C ASN A 412 8.69 -14.32 -14.83
N VAL A 413 8.99 -15.23 -15.76
CA VAL A 413 9.44 -14.89 -17.10
C VAL A 413 8.27 -14.97 -18.06
N SER A 414 8.09 -13.92 -18.87
CA SER A 414 7.26 -13.96 -20.06
C SER A 414 8.13 -13.79 -21.30
N TYR A 415 7.67 -14.33 -22.41
CA TYR A 415 8.41 -14.31 -23.67
C TYR A 415 7.46 -14.14 -24.85
N HIS A 416 7.96 -13.51 -25.90
CA HIS A 416 7.23 -13.38 -27.16
C HIS A 416 8.20 -13.37 -28.33
N LYS A 417 7.72 -13.86 -29.47
CA LYS A 417 8.52 -13.93 -30.70
C LYS A 417 8.59 -12.55 -31.35
N THR A 418 9.80 -12.07 -31.61
CA THR A 418 10.04 -10.88 -32.46
C THR A 418 10.51 -11.30 -33.85
N THR A 419 10.79 -10.33 -34.74
CA THR A 419 11.31 -10.62 -36.08
C THR A 419 12.68 -11.29 -36.05
N ASP A 420 13.53 -10.92 -35.09
CA ASP A 420 14.95 -11.27 -35.09
C ASP A 420 15.28 -12.34 -34.05
N HIS A 421 14.66 -12.27 -32.86
CA HIS A 421 14.92 -13.17 -31.73
C HIS A 421 13.68 -13.32 -30.82
N VAL A 422 13.76 -14.19 -29.82
CA VAL A 422 12.73 -14.23 -28.76
C VAL A 422 13.06 -13.18 -27.72
N GLU A 423 12.13 -12.26 -27.49
CA GLU A 423 12.26 -11.31 -26.41
C GLU A 423 11.78 -11.96 -25.11
N VAL A 424 12.62 -11.91 -24.09
CA VAL A 424 12.39 -12.52 -22.78
C VAL A 424 12.42 -11.43 -21.73
N VAL A 425 11.30 -11.26 -21.01
CA VAL A 425 11.10 -10.20 -20.03
C VAL A 425 10.64 -10.75 -18.69
N VAL A 426 10.86 -9.96 -17.64
CA VAL A 426 10.30 -10.23 -16.30
C VAL A 426 9.53 -9.01 -15.84
N LEU A 427 8.53 -9.22 -15.00
CA LEU A 427 7.81 -8.12 -14.37
C LEU A 427 8.71 -7.50 -13.29
N THR A 428 9.13 -6.24 -13.50
CA THR A 428 9.96 -5.48 -12.55
C THR A 428 9.32 -5.35 -11.18
N SER A 429 8.00 -5.29 -11.13
CA SER A 429 7.21 -5.29 -9.90
C SER A 429 7.28 -6.61 -9.11
N GLU A 430 7.70 -7.73 -9.72
CA GLU A 430 7.84 -9.04 -9.05
C GLU A 430 9.30 -9.37 -8.69
N ILE A 431 10.25 -8.48 -8.98
CA ILE A 431 11.66 -8.72 -8.67
C ILE A 431 11.89 -8.46 -7.18
N ASP A 432 12.13 -9.55 -6.44
CA ASP A 432 12.51 -9.49 -5.02
C ASP A 432 13.92 -10.05 -4.76
N ARG A 433 14.49 -10.76 -5.73
CA ARG A 433 15.84 -11.32 -5.63
C ARG A 433 16.56 -11.31 -6.97
N PHE A 434 17.89 -11.30 -6.94
CA PHE A 434 18.72 -11.41 -8.13
C PHE A 434 19.90 -12.35 -7.88
N GLN A 435 20.34 -13.00 -8.95
CA GLN A 435 21.59 -13.76 -8.98
C GLN A 435 22.73 -12.84 -9.33
N VAL A 436 23.87 -13.08 -8.70
CA VAL A 436 25.13 -12.42 -9.02
C VAL A 436 26.03 -13.48 -9.64
N LEU A 437 26.28 -13.36 -10.94
CA LEU A 437 27.14 -14.28 -11.67
C LEU A 437 28.45 -13.58 -12.04
N GLU A 438 29.57 -14.27 -11.87
CA GLU A 438 30.86 -13.80 -12.40
C GLU A 438 30.97 -14.16 -13.88
N ILE A 439 31.55 -13.27 -14.67
CA ILE A 439 31.76 -13.49 -16.11
C ILE A 439 33.20 -13.99 -16.30
N ASP A 440 33.33 -15.27 -16.64
CA ASP A 440 34.60 -15.90 -16.99
C ASP A 440 34.80 -15.80 -18.50
N GLU A 441 35.42 -14.70 -18.93
CA GLU A 441 35.71 -14.43 -20.34
C GLU A 441 36.74 -15.41 -20.95
N THR A 442 37.52 -16.11 -20.12
CA THR A 442 38.53 -17.06 -20.61
C THR A 442 37.88 -18.37 -21.05
N LEU A 443 36.89 -18.84 -20.30
CA LEU A 443 36.16 -20.07 -20.60
C LEU A 443 34.80 -19.82 -21.27
N GLY A 444 34.41 -18.56 -21.47
CA GLY A 444 33.13 -18.20 -22.08
C GLY A 444 31.94 -18.68 -21.25
N ARG A 445 32.00 -18.54 -19.92
CA ARG A 445 30.95 -19.07 -19.02
C ARG A 445 30.53 -18.07 -17.96
N LEU A 446 29.28 -18.20 -17.54
CA LEU A 446 28.74 -17.53 -16.37
C LEU A 446 28.96 -18.43 -15.17
N VAL A 447 29.70 -17.94 -14.17
CA VAL A 447 30.04 -18.71 -12.98
C VAL A 447 29.08 -18.33 -11.86
N GLU A 448 28.32 -19.31 -11.41
CA GLU A 448 27.31 -19.14 -10.37
C GLU A 448 27.88 -19.28 -8.95
N ASN A 449 27.12 -18.79 -7.98
CA ASN A 449 27.47 -18.81 -6.56
C ASN A 449 26.97 -20.06 -5.80
N GLY A 450 26.42 -21.05 -6.51
CA GLY A 450 26.09 -22.37 -5.95
C GLY A 450 24.61 -22.65 -5.64
N SER A 451 23.69 -21.77 -6.03
CA SER A 451 22.24 -22.02 -5.89
C SER A 451 21.72 -22.96 -6.99
N LEU A 452 21.09 -24.09 -6.62
CA LEU A 452 20.43 -24.97 -7.59
C LEU A 452 19.28 -24.29 -8.32
N GLU A 453 18.45 -23.53 -7.59
CA GLU A 453 17.36 -22.74 -8.19
C GLU A 453 17.93 -21.73 -9.19
N GLY A 454 19.10 -21.16 -8.86
CA GLY A 454 19.79 -20.23 -9.71
C GLY A 454 20.21 -20.85 -11.04
N MET A 455 20.87 -22.02 -10.95
CA MET A 455 21.31 -22.82 -12.10
C MET A 455 20.16 -23.19 -13.03
N ILE A 456 19.05 -23.67 -12.45
CA ILE A 456 17.88 -24.07 -13.22
C ILE A 456 17.26 -22.85 -13.89
N PHE A 457 17.18 -21.71 -13.19
CA PHE A 457 16.67 -20.47 -13.77
C PHE A 457 17.55 -19.96 -14.92
N LEU A 458 18.88 -20.01 -14.76
CA LEU A 458 19.82 -19.64 -15.83
C LEU A 458 19.69 -20.57 -17.04
N ALA A 459 19.56 -21.88 -16.83
CA ALA A 459 19.29 -22.85 -17.90
C ALA A 459 17.98 -22.54 -18.62
N TYR A 460 16.94 -22.16 -17.89
CA TYR A 460 15.66 -21.75 -18.48
C TYR A 460 15.80 -20.52 -19.37
N LEU A 461 16.51 -19.48 -18.91
CA LEU A 461 16.77 -18.28 -19.71
C LEU A 461 17.55 -18.62 -20.98
N HIS A 462 18.62 -19.42 -20.90
CA HIS A 462 19.37 -19.86 -22.06
C HIS A 462 18.50 -20.62 -23.07
N ALA A 463 17.63 -21.53 -22.60
CA ALA A 463 16.72 -22.26 -23.48
C ALA A 463 15.75 -21.31 -24.23
N LEU A 464 15.17 -20.35 -23.52
CA LEU A 464 14.26 -19.36 -24.10
C LEU A 464 14.97 -18.47 -25.15
N THR A 465 16.18 -18.01 -24.86
CA THR A 465 16.97 -17.15 -25.74
C THR A 465 17.75 -17.90 -26.82
N SER A 466 17.44 -19.18 -27.07
CA SER A 466 18.16 -19.98 -28.07
C SER A 466 17.93 -19.49 -29.49
N PHE A 467 19.00 -19.39 -30.26
CA PHE A 467 18.98 -19.03 -31.68
C PHE A 467 19.67 -20.09 -32.54
N VAL A 468 19.58 -19.94 -33.87
CA VAL A 468 20.23 -20.86 -34.83
C VAL A 468 21.75 -20.74 -34.80
N LEU A 469 22.26 -19.53 -34.53
CA LEU A 469 23.69 -19.29 -34.37
C LEU A 469 24.08 -19.46 -32.90
N PRO A 470 25.26 -20.02 -32.62
CA PRO A 470 25.82 -20.03 -31.28
C PRO A 470 25.99 -18.61 -30.73
N ASP A 471 25.81 -18.46 -29.42
CA ASP A 471 26.11 -17.21 -28.71
C ASP A 471 27.60 -16.88 -28.83
N THR A 472 27.91 -15.61 -29.05
CA THR A 472 29.31 -15.16 -29.24
C THR A 472 30.16 -15.34 -27.99
N PHE A 473 29.54 -15.31 -26.80
CA PHE A 473 30.23 -15.47 -25.53
C PHE A 473 30.44 -16.94 -25.14
N THR A 474 29.40 -17.76 -25.18
CA THR A 474 29.48 -19.18 -24.75
C THR A 474 29.91 -20.13 -25.87
N THR A 475 29.93 -19.67 -27.12
CA THR A 475 30.19 -20.46 -28.33
C THR A 475 29.21 -21.63 -28.52
N ARG A 476 28.07 -21.59 -27.83
CA ARG A 476 27.01 -22.60 -27.86
C ARG A 476 25.68 -21.93 -28.13
N SER A 477 24.74 -22.65 -28.74
CA SER A 477 23.35 -22.16 -28.78
C SER A 477 22.78 -22.13 -27.35
N GLY A 478 21.75 -21.30 -27.14
CA GLY A 478 21.09 -21.22 -25.84
C GLY A 478 20.58 -22.58 -25.35
N THR A 479 20.02 -23.41 -26.24
CA THR A 479 19.55 -24.75 -25.84
C THR A 479 20.68 -25.71 -25.51
N GLU A 480 21.80 -25.68 -26.26
CA GLU A 480 23.00 -26.45 -25.90
C GLU A 480 23.51 -26.05 -24.52
N GLN A 481 23.58 -24.74 -24.24
CA GLN A 481 24.02 -24.26 -22.94
C GLN A 481 23.05 -24.65 -21.81
N ALA A 482 21.74 -24.59 -22.05
CA ALA A 482 20.73 -25.07 -21.10
C ALA A 482 20.89 -26.57 -20.81
N LEU A 483 21.06 -27.40 -21.83
CA LEU A 483 21.31 -28.84 -21.68
C LEU A 483 22.62 -29.12 -20.95
N ASN A 484 23.67 -28.35 -21.23
CA ASN A 484 24.96 -28.46 -20.53
C ASN A 484 24.81 -28.22 -19.02
N ILE A 485 24.04 -27.20 -18.64
CA ILE A 485 23.73 -26.92 -17.23
C ILE A 485 22.91 -28.06 -16.62
N LEU A 486 21.79 -28.44 -17.25
CA LEU A 486 20.86 -29.45 -16.74
C LEU A 486 21.50 -30.83 -16.58
N THR A 487 22.44 -31.20 -17.45
CA THR A 487 23.13 -32.50 -17.40
C THR A 487 24.38 -32.50 -16.51
N SER A 488 24.78 -31.34 -15.99
CA SER A 488 25.96 -31.22 -15.14
C SER A 488 25.82 -31.99 -13.82
N ALA A 489 26.95 -32.30 -13.18
CA ALA A 489 26.93 -32.91 -11.85
C ALA A 489 26.38 -31.94 -10.78
N ALA A 490 26.49 -30.63 -10.99
CA ALA A 490 26.03 -29.61 -10.06
C ALA A 490 24.51 -29.61 -9.89
N THR A 491 23.76 -29.80 -10.98
CA THR A 491 22.29 -29.93 -10.93
C THR A 491 21.80 -31.24 -10.31
N ARG A 492 22.71 -32.18 -10.01
CA ARG A 492 22.44 -33.44 -9.31
C ARG A 492 22.97 -33.47 -7.88
N SER A 493 23.64 -32.40 -7.43
CA SER A 493 24.30 -32.34 -6.13
C SER A 493 23.42 -31.60 -5.10
N PHE A 494 22.21 -32.11 -4.85
CA PHE A 494 21.25 -31.52 -3.90
C PHE A 494 20.70 -32.53 -2.90
N SER A 495 20.36 -32.08 -1.69
CA SER A 495 19.76 -32.92 -0.65
C SER A 495 18.24 -33.08 -0.83
N CYS A 496 17.56 -32.02 -1.22
CA CYS A 496 16.13 -32.00 -1.53
C CYS A 496 15.84 -31.01 -2.67
N LEU A 497 14.84 -31.31 -3.48
CA LEU A 497 14.38 -30.43 -4.55
C LEU A 497 13.28 -29.52 -3.98
N THR A 498 13.49 -28.20 -4.00
CA THR A 498 12.49 -27.22 -3.56
C THR A 498 11.32 -27.17 -4.55
N GLN A 499 10.16 -26.70 -4.09
CA GLN A 499 8.99 -26.55 -4.97
C GLN A 499 9.30 -25.59 -6.13
N ARG A 500 9.99 -24.47 -5.87
CA ARG A 500 10.39 -23.51 -6.90
C ARG A 500 11.31 -24.13 -7.94
N ALA A 501 12.30 -24.93 -7.53
CA ALA A 501 13.17 -25.66 -8.46
C ALA A 501 12.37 -26.66 -9.31
N ALA A 502 11.44 -27.39 -8.70
CA ALA A 502 10.56 -28.32 -9.41
C ALA A 502 9.65 -27.60 -10.42
N ASP A 503 9.10 -26.44 -10.07
CA ASP A 503 8.26 -25.63 -10.95
C ASP A 503 9.06 -25.09 -12.14
N LEU A 504 10.28 -24.60 -11.92
CA LEU A 504 11.21 -24.15 -12.97
C LEU A 504 11.61 -25.29 -13.91
N LEU A 505 11.95 -26.46 -13.38
CA LEU A 505 12.22 -27.65 -14.19
C LEU A 505 10.98 -28.04 -15.02
N GLY A 506 9.79 -27.94 -14.44
CA GLY A 506 8.53 -28.14 -15.15
C GLY A 506 8.32 -27.12 -16.28
N GLN A 507 8.71 -25.86 -16.09
CA GLN A 507 8.70 -24.83 -17.15
C GLN A 507 9.67 -25.19 -18.29
N ILE A 508 10.89 -25.63 -17.96
CA ILE A 508 11.87 -26.06 -18.97
C ILE A 508 11.36 -27.27 -19.76
N ALA A 509 10.82 -28.28 -19.09
CA ALA A 509 10.26 -29.46 -19.76
C ALA A 509 9.09 -29.12 -20.69
N ARG A 510 8.32 -28.07 -20.39
CA ARG A 510 7.23 -27.57 -21.25
C ARG A 510 7.70 -26.86 -22.51
N LEU A 511 8.97 -26.47 -22.60
CA LEU A 511 9.55 -25.95 -23.84
C LEU A 511 9.66 -27.04 -24.91
N SER A 512 9.72 -28.32 -24.52
CA SER A 512 9.73 -29.41 -25.48
C SER A 512 8.39 -29.50 -26.25
N PRO A 513 8.41 -29.80 -27.56
CA PRO A 513 7.20 -29.91 -28.36
C PRO A 513 6.23 -30.94 -27.77
N ARG A 514 4.93 -30.62 -27.75
CA ARG A 514 3.92 -31.55 -27.26
C ARG A 514 3.59 -32.57 -28.33
N ARG A 515 3.75 -33.85 -28.01
CA ARG A 515 3.55 -34.96 -28.95
C ARG A 515 2.38 -35.82 -28.50
N LYS A 516 1.42 -36.07 -29.40
CA LYS A 516 0.27 -36.96 -29.14
C LYS A 516 -0.10 -37.77 -30.37
N TYR A 517 -0.71 -38.93 -30.14
CA TYR A 517 -1.34 -39.69 -31.22
C TYR A 517 -2.67 -39.06 -31.65
N TYR A 518 -2.93 -39.05 -32.95
CA TYR A 518 -4.20 -38.69 -33.54
C TYR A 518 -4.71 -39.82 -34.47
N PRO A 519 -6.00 -40.17 -34.40
CA PRO A 519 -6.87 -40.03 -33.23
C PRO A 519 -6.25 -40.73 -32.02
N ARG A 520 -6.49 -40.22 -30.80
CA ARG A 520 -5.82 -40.68 -29.56
C ARG A 520 -5.88 -42.20 -29.33
N HIS A 521 -6.97 -42.85 -29.73
CA HIS A 521 -7.23 -44.28 -29.54
C HIS A 521 -6.68 -45.18 -30.66
N LYS A 522 -6.34 -44.62 -31.84
CA LYS A 522 -5.88 -45.43 -32.99
C LYS A 522 -4.36 -45.49 -33.12
N HIS A 523 -3.64 -44.56 -32.50
CA HIS A 523 -2.19 -44.41 -32.66
C HIS A 523 -1.74 -44.35 -34.14
N ALA A 524 -2.61 -43.83 -35.02
CA ALA A 524 -2.43 -43.90 -36.47
C ALA A 524 -1.43 -42.86 -37.00
N MET A 525 -1.43 -41.66 -36.41
CA MET A 525 -0.48 -40.60 -36.77
C MET A 525 0.00 -39.83 -35.53
N GLN A 526 1.20 -39.26 -35.63
CA GLN A 526 1.73 -38.33 -34.63
C GLN A 526 1.28 -36.91 -34.97
N GLN A 527 0.79 -36.20 -33.96
CA GLN A 527 0.56 -34.76 -33.99
C GLN A 527 1.57 -34.09 -33.06
N VAL A 528 2.26 -33.06 -33.56
CA VAL A 528 3.22 -32.25 -32.81
C VAL A 528 2.67 -30.84 -32.70
N THR A 529 2.68 -30.29 -31.50
CA THR A 529 2.27 -28.90 -31.23
C THR A 529 3.47 -28.15 -30.69
N TRP A 530 3.82 -27.08 -31.39
CA TRP A 530 4.89 -26.13 -31.04
C TRP A 530 4.27 -24.89 -30.42
N ASP A 531 5.02 -24.23 -29.54
CA ASP A 531 4.76 -22.88 -29.07
C ASP A 531 5.12 -21.88 -30.18
N ASP A 532 4.17 -21.04 -30.59
CA ASP A 532 4.36 -20.07 -31.66
C ASP A 532 5.14 -18.81 -31.22
N GLN A 533 5.25 -18.60 -29.91
CA GLN A 533 6.03 -17.53 -29.30
C GLN A 533 7.53 -17.85 -29.20
N LEU A 534 7.92 -19.08 -29.51
CA LEU A 534 9.32 -19.53 -29.42
C LEU A 534 9.90 -19.91 -30.78
N SER A 535 11.22 -19.86 -30.84
CA SER A 535 11.97 -20.45 -31.95
C SER A 535 11.87 -21.98 -31.90
N PHE A 536 11.88 -22.63 -33.06
CA PHE A 536 11.99 -24.09 -33.16
C PHE A 536 13.29 -24.60 -32.51
N PHE A 537 14.34 -23.76 -32.47
CA PHE A 537 15.62 -24.10 -31.86
C PHE A 537 15.56 -24.16 -30.33
N SER A 538 14.67 -23.39 -29.70
CA SER A 538 14.42 -23.39 -28.24
C SER A 538 13.60 -24.60 -27.77
N GLN A 539 12.88 -25.25 -28.69
CA GLN A 539 11.91 -26.30 -28.39
C GLN A 539 12.47 -27.69 -28.72
N GLN A 540 13.33 -28.22 -27.84
CA GLN A 540 13.99 -29.52 -28.04
C GLN A 540 13.47 -30.60 -27.08
N ASP A 541 13.28 -31.82 -27.58
CA ASP A 541 12.80 -32.95 -26.77
C ASP A 541 13.82 -33.33 -25.67
N GLN A 542 15.12 -33.10 -25.90
CA GLN A 542 16.20 -33.37 -24.94
C GLN A 542 16.03 -32.61 -23.62
N LEU A 543 15.40 -31.43 -23.63
CA LEU A 543 15.14 -30.66 -22.40
C LEU A 543 14.24 -31.46 -21.45
N CYS A 544 13.18 -32.08 -21.99
CA CYS A 544 12.29 -32.94 -21.24
C CYS A 544 13.00 -34.17 -20.67
N THR A 545 13.86 -34.81 -21.48
CA THR A 545 14.68 -35.96 -21.03
C THR A 545 15.64 -35.57 -19.91
N ALA A 546 16.35 -34.45 -20.05
CA ALA A 546 17.29 -33.96 -19.04
C ALA A 546 16.58 -33.64 -17.71
N VAL A 547 15.44 -32.96 -17.77
CA VAL A 547 14.60 -32.67 -16.60
C VAL A 547 14.09 -33.96 -15.96
N SER A 548 13.60 -34.91 -16.75
CA SER A 548 13.11 -36.21 -16.24
C SER A 548 14.20 -36.99 -15.50
N GLY A 549 15.45 -36.89 -15.97
CA GLY A 549 16.62 -37.44 -15.27
C GLY A 549 16.85 -36.83 -13.89
N ILE A 550 16.64 -35.51 -13.74
CA ILE A 550 16.76 -34.80 -12.45
C ILE A 550 15.65 -35.24 -11.48
N PHE A 551 14.39 -35.30 -11.95
CA PHE A 551 13.27 -35.78 -11.13
C PHE A 551 13.44 -37.24 -10.70
N SER A 552 13.93 -38.09 -11.61
CA SER A 552 14.23 -39.49 -11.31
C SER A 552 15.31 -39.62 -10.24
N HIS A 553 16.37 -38.80 -10.32
CA HIS A 553 17.40 -38.72 -9.28
C HIS A 553 16.82 -38.28 -7.92
N ALA A 554 15.90 -37.31 -7.93
CA ALA A 554 15.17 -36.85 -6.75
C ALA A 554 14.11 -37.84 -6.23
N ARG A 555 13.86 -38.97 -6.93
CA ARG A 555 12.77 -39.93 -6.67
C ARG A 555 11.38 -39.28 -6.68
N LEU A 556 11.22 -38.22 -7.47
CA LEU A 556 9.96 -37.51 -7.65
C LEU A 556 9.36 -37.85 -9.01
N LYS A 557 8.03 -37.89 -9.10
CA LYS A 557 7.31 -37.99 -10.39
C LYS A 557 7.04 -36.60 -10.92
N LEU A 558 7.24 -36.40 -12.22
CA LEU A 558 6.98 -35.14 -12.89
C LEU A 558 5.47 -35.04 -13.16
N ALA A 559 4.75 -34.36 -12.27
CA ALA A 559 3.29 -34.39 -12.20
C ALA A 559 2.56 -33.62 -13.32
N GLN A 560 3.26 -32.86 -14.17
CA GLN A 560 2.66 -31.87 -15.07
C GLN A 560 2.91 -32.06 -16.56
N VAL A 561 3.68 -33.07 -16.97
CA VAL A 561 3.86 -33.39 -18.40
C VAL A 561 3.33 -34.80 -18.63
N ASP A 562 2.44 -34.94 -19.61
CA ASP A 562 1.72 -36.17 -19.94
C ASP A 562 2.71 -37.16 -20.59
N PHE A 563 3.59 -37.78 -19.77
CA PHE A 563 4.63 -38.73 -20.20
C PHE A 563 4.09 -40.08 -20.67
N ASP A 564 2.77 -40.24 -20.78
CA ASP A 564 2.12 -41.51 -21.15
C ASP A 564 2.55 -42.05 -22.54
N LYS A 565 3.41 -41.34 -23.28
CA LYS A 565 3.86 -41.69 -24.64
C LYS A 565 5.36 -41.45 -24.85
N GLU A 566 6.18 -42.04 -23.97
CA GLU A 566 7.66 -42.08 -24.09
C GLU A 566 8.13 -42.45 -25.52
N ASP A 567 7.39 -43.34 -26.20
CA ASP A 567 7.69 -43.79 -27.57
C ASP A 567 7.66 -42.65 -28.61
N LEU A 568 6.77 -41.67 -28.46
CA LEU A 568 6.67 -40.53 -29.38
C LEU A 568 7.83 -39.55 -29.23
N TYR A 569 8.33 -39.39 -28.00
CA TYR A 569 9.50 -38.55 -27.70
C TYR A 569 10.77 -39.22 -28.20
N GLN A 570 10.95 -40.52 -27.97
CA GLN A 570 12.09 -41.29 -28.52
C GLN A 570 12.15 -41.22 -30.06
N ARG A 571 11.00 -41.32 -30.75
CA ARG A 571 10.93 -41.10 -32.21
C ARG A 571 11.29 -39.67 -32.60
N GLY A 572 10.94 -38.68 -31.78
CA GLY A 572 11.27 -37.27 -31.99
C GLY A 572 12.78 -37.02 -31.89
N LEU A 573 13.40 -37.53 -30.83
CA LEU A 573 14.84 -37.49 -30.60
C LEU A 573 15.59 -38.10 -31.80
N SER A 574 15.27 -39.34 -32.16
CA SER A 574 15.93 -40.04 -33.27
C SER A 574 15.74 -39.33 -34.62
N ARG A 575 14.58 -38.73 -34.90
CA ARG A 575 14.35 -37.98 -36.16
C ARG A 575 15.11 -36.67 -36.22
N THR A 576 15.33 -36.02 -35.07
CA THR A 576 16.01 -34.72 -35.03
C THR A 576 17.52 -34.85 -34.87
N ALA A 577 18.02 -36.02 -34.46
CA ALA A 577 19.44 -36.30 -34.24
C ALA A 577 20.37 -35.86 -35.40
N MET A 578 19.94 -36.03 -36.66
CA MET A 578 20.71 -35.62 -37.84
C MET A 578 20.93 -34.10 -37.96
N PHE A 579 20.13 -33.30 -37.26
CA PHE A 579 20.23 -31.83 -37.21
C PHE A 579 20.88 -31.34 -35.91
N ARG A 580 21.45 -32.26 -35.11
CA ARG A 580 22.10 -31.97 -33.83
C ARG A 580 23.61 -32.12 -33.95
N ILE A 581 24.30 -31.54 -32.97
CA ILE A 581 25.75 -31.68 -32.81
C ILE A 581 26.07 -32.71 -31.72
N SER A 582 27.30 -33.22 -31.73
CA SER A 582 27.74 -34.20 -30.73
C SER A 582 27.71 -33.61 -29.32
N GLY A 583 27.27 -34.42 -28.35
CA GLY A 583 27.02 -34.08 -26.96
C GLY A 583 25.66 -33.43 -26.71
N PHE A 584 24.93 -33.08 -27.77
CA PHE A 584 23.64 -32.38 -27.70
C PHE A 584 22.59 -33.01 -28.63
N GLY A 585 22.59 -34.34 -28.73
CA GLY A 585 21.50 -35.12 -29.34
C GLY A 585 21.82 -35.77 -30.68
N ALA A 586 23.04 -35.62 -31.21
CA ALA A 586 23.46 -36.39 -32.39
C ALA A 586 23.53 -37.89 -32.08
N GLU A 587 23.78 -38.24 -30.82
CA GLU A 587 23.86 -39.60 -30.30
C GLU A 587 22.50 -40.31 -30.25
N ASP A 588 21.39 -39.58 -30.35
CA ASP A 588 20.04 -40.13 -30.30
C ASP A 588 19.65 -40.88 -31.59
N GLN A 589 20.55 -40.98 -32.56
CA GLN A 589 20.31 -41.65 -33.84
C GLN A 589 20.21 -43.17 -33.67
N LEU A 590 19.02 -43.73 -33.92
CA LEU A 590 18.75 -45.16 -33.81
C LEU A 590 18.96 -45.89 -35.15
N LEU A 591 20.23 -46.02 -35.59
CA LEU A 591 20.61 -46.75 -36.82
C LEU A 591 20.07 -48.20 -36.84
N GLN A 592 19.87 -48.83 -35.69
CA GLN A 592 19.33 -50.19 -35.57
C GLN A 592 17.85 -50.32 -36.00
N GLN A 593 17.10 -49.22 -36.02
CA GLN A 593 15.69 -49.20 -36.39
C GLN A 593 15.46 -48.75 -37.84
N ASP A 594 16.52 -48.33 -38.53
CA ASP A 594 16.45 -47.91 -39.93
C ASP A 594 16.09 -49.11 -40.81
N ARG A 595 15.11 -48.90 -41.69
CA ARG A 595 14.72 -49.87 -42.71
C ARG A 595 15.03 -49.30 -44.08
N VAL A 596 15.60 -50.12 -44.96
CA VAL A 596 15.74 -49.76 -46.37
C VAL A 596 14.36 -49.41 -46.91
N TYR A 597 14.21 -48.17 -47.38
CA TYR A 597 12.97 -47.72 -48.00
C TYR A 597 12.72 -48.57 -49.24
N LYS A 598 11.73 -49.46 -49.16
CA LYS A 598 11.22 -50.13 -50.36
C LYS A 598 10.35 -49.10 -51.09
N ALA A 599 10.87 -48.62 -52.22
CA ALA A 599 10.10 -47.79 -53.13
C ALA A 599 8.77 -48.48 -53.44
N ARG A 600 7.74 -47.68 -53.69
CA ARG A 600 6.37 -48.15 -53.85
C ARG A 600 6.12 -48.83 -55.21
N ASP A 601 7.19 -49.12 -55.95
CA ASP A 601 7.19 -49.57 -57.33
C ASP A 601 7.73 -50.99 -57.44
#